data_AF-A0A848U530-F1
#
_entry.id   AF-A0A848U530-F1
#
_cell.length_a   1.000
_cell.length_b   1.000
_cell.length_c   1.000
_cell.angle_alpha   90.00
_cell.angle_beta   90.00
_cell.angle_gamma   90.00
#
_symmetry.space_group_name_H-M   'P 1'
#
loop_
_entity.id
_entity.type
_entity.pdbx_description
1 polymer ?
#
loop_
_entity_poly.entity_id
_entity_poly.type
_entity_poly.pdbx_seq_one_letter_code
_entity_poly.pdbx_strand_id
1 'polypeptide(L)' 'MGNKQIRINKFLSEVGYCSRRAADKLIDQGRVTVNGQVPEMGTKIN' A
#
# COMPACT_ATOMS: atom_id res chain seq x y z
N MET A 1 -19.96 -8.65 9.62
CA MET A 1 -18.76 -9.24 9.01
C MET A 1 -17.79 -8.13 8.67
N GLY A 2 -16.67 -8.04 9.37
CA GLY A 2 -15.74 -6.91 9.25
C GLY A 2 -14.79 -7.10 8.07
N ASN A 3 -14.96 -6.30 7.03
CA ASN A 3 -13.95 -6.12 5.98
C ASN A 3 -12.73 -5.42 6.61
N LYS A 4 -11.68 -6.19 6.92
CA LYS A 4 -10.48 -5.68 7.61
C LYS A 4 -9.62 -4.94 6.60
N GLN A 5 -9.99 -3.70 6.37
CA GLN A 5 -9.27 -2.77 5.51
C GLN A 5 -7.89 -2.41 6.09
N ILE A 6 -6.82 -3.03 5.57
CA ILE A 6 -5.42 -2.76 5.93
C ILE A 6 -4.91 -1.61 5.05
N ARG A 7 -4.22 -0.61 5.63
CA ARG A 7 -3.58 0.44 4.81
C ARG A 7 -2.43 -0.15 4.02
N ILE A 8 -2.29 0.20 2.74
CA ILE A 8 -1.17 -0.27 1.92
C ILE A 8 0.20 0.08 2.51
N ASN A 9 0.34 1.28 3.10
CA ASN A 9 1.58 1.68 3.79
C ASN A 9 1.89 0.77 4.99
N LYS A 10 0.86 0.24 5.65
CA LYS A 10 1.02 -0.72 6.75
C LYS A 10 1.39 -2.09 6.20
N PHE A 11 0.71 -2.54 5.15
CA PHE A 11 1.02 -3.81 4.48
C PHE A 11 2.47 -3.84 4.00
N LEU A 12 2.91 -2.84 3.23
CA LEU A 12 4.29 -2.72 2.72
C LEU A 12 5.35 -2.70 3.83
N SER A 13 5.00 -2.13 4.99
CA SER A 13 5.86 -2.14 6.17
C SER A 13 5.85 -3.48 6.90
N GLU A 14 4.73 -4.19 6.94
CA GLU A 14 4.58 -5.52 7.57
C GLU A 14 5.29 -6.61 6.76
N VAL A 15 5.19 -6.57 5.42
CA VAL A 15 5.93 -7.50 4.56
C VAL A 15 7.44 -7.19 4.48
N GLY A 16 7.89 -6.11 5.14
CA GLY A 16 9.30 -5.71 5.14
C GLY A 16 9.81 -5.21 3.79
N TYR A 17 8.92 -4.92 2.85
CA TYR A 17 9.30 -4.48 1.51
C TYR A 17 10.03 -3.14 1.55
N CYS A 18 9.53 -2.19 2.33
CA CYS A 18 10.16 -0.89 2.49
C CYS A 18 9.63 -0.12 3.71
N SER A 19 10.33 0.95 4.08
CA SER A 19 9.86 1.91 5.08
C SER A 19 8.62 2.65 4.58
N ARG A 20 7.74 3.13 5.48
CA ARG A 20 6.52 3.87 5.12
C ARG A 20 6.75 4.99 4.09
N ARG A 21 7.84 5.76 4.25
CA ARG A 21 8.23 6.84 3.32
C ARG A 21 8.67 6.36 1.94
N ALA A 22 9.31 5.19 1.87
CA ALA A 22 9.70 4.58 0.61
C ALA A 22 8.47 3.99 -0.09
N ALA A 23 7.53 3.41 0.67
CA ALA A 23 6.23 2.98 0.16
C ALA A 23 5.49 4.13 -0.53
N ASP A 24 5.45 5.30 0.11
CA ASP A 24 4.86 6.52 -0.48
C ASP A 24 5.48 6.85 -1.84
N LYS A 25 6.81 6.86 -1.95
CA LYS A 25 7.51 7.12 -3.22
C LYS A 25 7.22 6.06 -4.28
N LEU A 26 7.15 4.79 -3.89
CA LEU A 26 6.89 3.69 -4.84
C LEU A 26 5.45 3.74 -5.36
N ILE A 27 4.51 4.12 -4.49
CA ILE A 27 3.11 4.32 -4.86
C ILE A 27 2.99 5.53 -5.81
N ASP A 28 3.62 6.65 -5.47
CA ASP A 28 3.65 7.87 -6.29
C ASP A 28 4.30 7.65 -7.67
N GLN A 29 5.34 6.81 -7.72
CA GLN A 29 5.97 6.37 -8.98
C GLN A 29 5.15 5.33 -9.76
N GLY A 30 3.99 4.90 -9.25
CA GLY A 30 3.19 3.84 -9.87
C GLY A 30 3.88 2.48 -9.92
N ARG A 31 4.89 2.26 -9.06
CA ARG A 31 5.64 0.99 -8.95
C ARG A 31 4.91 -0.04 -8.09
N VAL A 32 3.87 0.40 -7.38
CA VAL A 32 2.98 -0.46 -6.61
C VAL A 32 1.64 -0.51 -7.33
N THR A 33 1.17 -1.72 -7.60
CA THR A 33 -0.15 -1.97 -8.17
C THR A 33 -0.89 -2.95 -7.27
N VAL A 34 -2.14 -2.63 -6.97
CA VAL A 34 -3.06 -3.48 -6.22
C VAL A 34 -4.18 -3.84 -7.17
N ASN A 35 -4.38 -5.14 -7.42
CA ASN A 35 -5.41 -5.62 -8.34
C ASN A 35 -5.35 -4.93 -9.73
N GLY A 36 -4.15 -4.60 -10.20
CA GLY A 36 -3.93 -3.94 -11.49
C GLY A 36 -4.15 -2.42 -11.50
N GLN A 37 -4.49 -1.79 -10.37
CA GLN A 37 -4.59 -0.33 -10.24
C GLN A 37 -3.50 0.21 -9.32
N VAL A 38 -2.95 1.37 -9.67
CA VAL A 38 -2.04 2.09 -8.76
C VAL A 38 -2.89 2.63 -7.61
N PRO A 39 -2.68 2.17 -6.36
CA PRO A 39 -3.37 2.70 -5.21
C PRO A 39 -2.91 4.14 -4.95
N GLU A 40 -3.70 4.95 -4.27
CA GLU A 40 -3.24 6.25 -3.79
C GLU A 40 -2.54 6.10 -2.43
N MET A 41 -1.78 7.14 -2.04
CA MET A 41 -1.17 7.18 -0.71
C MET A 41 -2.25 7.07 0.38
N GLY A 42 -2.14 6.05 1.24
CA GLY A 42 -3.10 5.81 2.32
C GLY A 42 -4.35 5.01 1.91
N THR A 43 -4.44 4.52 0.67
CA THR A 43 -5.50 3.59 0.26
C THR A 43 -5.53 2.36 1.18
N LYS A 44 -6.74 1.91 1.52
CA LYS A 44 -6.95 0.69 2.29
C LYS A 44 -7.34 -0.46 1.37
N ILE A 45 -6.65 -1.58 1.54
CA ILE A 45 -6.90 -2.85 0.86
C ILE A 45 -7.76 -3.74 1.76
N ASN A 46 -8.70 -4.47 1.17
CA ASN A 46 -9.57 -5.45 1.82
C ASN A 46 -9.28 -6.85 1.29
#